data_AF-A0A7X4DXZ3-F1
#
_entry.id   AF-A0A7X4DXZ3-F1
#
_cell.length_a   1.000
_cell.length_b   1.000
_cell.length_c   1.000
_cell.angle_alpha   90.00
_cell.angle_beta   90.00
_cell.angle_gamma   90.00
#
_symmetry.space_group_name_H-M   'P 1'
#
loop_
_entity.id
_entity.type
_entity.pdbx_description
1 polymer ?
#
loop_
_entity_poly.entity_id
_entity_poly.type
_entity_poly.pdbx_seq_one_letter_code
_entity_poly.pdbx_strand_id
1 'polypeptide(L)'
;RVRVLGAAGDVPGVIGRKAIHLMEPKERNQAVKVKKLWIDVGAGSRDELAELGVRVGDPAVIDAGMVRLAGDRVASRAVDNRVGAFIVLEALRRVAAADGRAGAVAVATAQEEIGYSGGGARTSAFGLRPDVALVVDVTHATDVPEVEKSQVGEHSLGGGPVLTRGSATHPAVFELLAETAEENEIPFSIQAAPLRTSTDADAIHLARGGVPTGLVSVPNRYMHSPSEMVSIPDLFHTAELLAAFVARLDGETDFGRG
;
A
#
# COMPACT_ATOMS: atom_id res chain seq x y z
N ARG A 1 9.49 -12.34 15.34
CA ARG A 1 10.47 -11.41 15.94
C ARG A 1 10.02 -9.99 15.64
N VAL A 2 10.42 -9.03 16.46
CA VAL A 2 10.17 -7.61 16.29
C VAL A 2 11.43 -6.82 16.62
N ARG A 3 11.48 -5.56 16.19
CA ARG A 3 12.44 -4.56 16.68
C ARG A 3 11.66 -3.42 17.31
N VAL A 4 12.00 -3.05 18.54
CA VAL A 4 11.51 -1.84 19.19
C VAL A 4 12.44 -0.69 18.78
N LEU A 5 11.87 0.40 18.28
CA LEU A 5 12.64 1.55 17.80
C LEU A 5 12.99 2.45 18.99
N GLY A 6 14.03 2.06 19.74
CA GLY A 6 14.47 2.76 20.95
C GLY A 6 15.34 3.97 20.65
N ALA A 7 15.51 4.83 21.66
CA ALA A 7 16.30 6.07 21.53
C ALA A 7 17.80 5.81 21.30
N ALA A 8 18.32 4.65 21.70
CA ALA A 8 19.70 4.22 21.49
C ALA A 8 19.89 3.37 20.22
N GLY A 9 18.81 3.15 19.45
CA GLY A 9 18.78 2.26 18.30
C GLY A 9 17.74 1.15 18.44
N ASP A 10 17.70 0.27 17.45
CA ASP A 10 16.75 -0.84 17.41
C ASP A 10 17.08 -1.89 18.48
N VAL A 11 16.08 -2.23 19.29
CA VAL A 11 16.18 -3.29 20.31
C VAL A 11 15.41 -4.53 19.81
N PRO A 12 16.09 -5.64 19.51
CA PRO A 12 15.43 -6.88 19.10
C PRO A 12 14.50 -7.42 20.20
N GLY A 13 13.37 -7.98 19.79
CA GLY A 13 12.42 -8.60 20.71
C GLY A 13 11.68 -9.78 20.10
N VAL A 14 11.09 -10.59 20.97
CA VAL A 14 10.24 -11.72 20.60
C VAL A 14 8.83 -11.50 21.10
N ILE A 15 7.84 -11.74 20.25
CA ILE A 15 6.43 -11.75 20.68
C ILE A 15 6.19 -13.11 21.34
N GLY A 16 5.99 -13.09 22.65
CA GLY A 16 5.71 -14.28 23.43
C GLY A 16 4.31 -14.82 23.15
N ARG A 17 4.21 -16.15 23.00
CA ARG A 17 2.93 -16.88 23.02
C ARG A 17 3.06 -18.04 24.00
N LYS A 18 2.04 -18.20 24.86
CA LYS A 18 1.93 -19.37 25.75
C LYS A 18 2.00 -20.65 24.90
N ALA A 19 2.81 -21.63 25.31
CA ALA A 19 2.93 -22.89 24.57
C ALA A 19 1.58 -23.61 24.48
N ILE A 20 1.30 -24.26 23.34
CA ILE A 20 -0.01 -24.90 23.08
C ILE A 20 -0.36 -25.98 24.12
N HIS A 21 0.64 -26.70 24.63
CA HIS A 21 0.47 -27.73 25.67
C HIS A 21 0.03 -27.17 27.03
N LEU A 22 0.26 -25.87 27.25
CA LEU A 22 -0.16 -25.15 28.46
C LEU A 22 -1.48 -24.39 28.26
N MET A 23 -2.00 -24.34 27.03
CA MET A 23 -3.26 -23.66 26.72
C MET A 23 -4.45 -24.55 27.03
N GLU A 24 -5.45 -23.95 27.68
CA GLU A 24 -6.76 -24.57 27.85
C GLU A 24 -7.41 -24.82 26.47
N PRO A 25 -8.25 -25.86 26.30
CA PRO A 25 -8.88 -26.16 25.01
C PRO A 25 -9.58 -24.97 24.36
N LYS A 26 -10.20 -24.10 25.17
CA LYS A 26 -10.88 -22.87 24.71
C LYS A 26 -9.91 -21.80 24.20
N GLU A 27 -8.68 -21.76 24.70
CA GLU A 27 -7.64 -20.80 24.27
C GLU A 27 -7.00 -21.19 22.93
N ARG A 28 -7.01 -22.49 22.59
CA ARG A 28 -6.39 -23.01 21.36
C ARG A 28 -7.08 -22.54 20.09
N ASN A 29 -8.41 -22.37 20.15
CA ASN A 29 -9.24 -22.02 19.00
C ASN A 29 -9.53 -20.51 18.89
N GLN A 30 -8.83 -19.67 19.63
CA GLN A 30 -9.03 -18.22 19.61
C GLN A 30 -7.80 -17.48 19.12
N ALA A 31 -8.01 -16.49 18.24
CA ALA A 31 -6.97 -15.53 17.88
C ALA A 31 -6.48 -14.79 19.14
N VAL A 32 -5.17 -14.64 19.25
CA VAL A 32 -4.57 -13.94 20.40
C VAL A 32 -4.83 -12.45 20.24
N LYS A 33 -5.61 -11.86 21.15
CA LYS A 33 -5.85 -10.42 21.19
C LYS A 33 -4.55 -9.67 21.44
N VAL A 34 -4.33 -8.54 20.75
CA VAL A 34 -3.12 -7.70 20.91
C VAL A 34 -2.81 -7.38 22.37
N LYS A 35 -3.83 -7.08 23.19
CA LYS A 35 -3.67 -6.82 24.64
C LYS A 35 -3.14 -8.00 25.48
N LYS A 36 -3.04 -9.19 24.89
CA LYS A 36 -2.46 -10.39 25.51
C LYS A 36 -1.06 -10.69 24.98
N LEU A 37 -0.59 -9.95 23.98
CA LEU A 37 0.77 -10.07 23.44
C LEU A 37 1.72 -9.26 24.32
N TRP A 38 2.92 -9.80 24.49
CA TRP A 38 4.02 -9.15 25.19
C TRP A 38 5.26 -9.28 24.32
N ILE A 39 6.05 -8.20 24.26
CA ILE A 39 7.35 -8.22 23.62
C ILE A 39 8.38 -8.43 24.73
N ASP A 40 9.14 -9.50 24.61
CA ASP A 40 10.27 -9.79 25.48
C ASP A 40 11.57 -9.39 24.75
N VAL A 41 12.34 -8.49 25.37
CA VAL A 41 13.65 -8.02 24.90
C VAL A 41 14.81 -8.62 25.71
N GLY A 42 14.51 -9.54 26.65
CA GLY A 42 15.49 -10.19 27.52
C GLY A 42 15.91 -9.40 28.75
N ALA A 43 15.31 -8.24 29.01
CA ALA A 43 15.60 -7.41 30.19
C ALA A 43 14.97 -8.00 31.46
N GLY A 44 15.77 -8.15 32.51
CA GLY A 44 15.34 -8.66 33.83
C GLY A 44 14.71 -7.60 34.72
N SER A 45 14.88 -6.32 34.38
CA SER A 45 14.37 -5.19 35.16
C SER A 45 13.96 -4.01 34.28
N ARG A 46 13.22 -3.08 34.87
CA ARG A 46 12.87 -1.81 34.21
C ARG A 46 14.10 -0.96 33.90
N ASP A 47 15.11 -1.02 34.77
CA ASP A 47 16.34 -0.24 34.62
C ASP A 47 17.16 -0.77 33.44
N GLU A 48 17.31 -2.09 33.31
CA GLU A 48 17.92 -2.72 32.12
C GLU A 48 17.17 -2.35 30.82
N LEU A 49 15.84 -2.33 30.86
CA LEU A 49 15.04 -1.93 29.70
C LEU A 49 15.28 -0.45 29.31
N ALA A 50 15.47 0.42 30.30
CA ALA A 50 15.81 1.82 30.08
C ALA A 50 17.25 2.00 29.56
N GLU A 51 18.19 1.18 30.03
CA GLU A 51 19.57 1.14 29.52
C GLU A 51 19.64 0.70 28.05
N LEU A 52 18.75 -0.22 27.63
CA LEU A 52 18.54 -0.57 26.22
C LEU A 52 17.91 0.57 25.41
N GLY A 53 17.46 1.65 26.04
CA GLY A 53 16.89 2.82 25.40
C GLY A 53 15.41 2.68 25.03
N VAL A 54 14.70 1.67 25.58
CA VAL A 54 13.26 1.46 25.36
C VAL A 54 12.44 2.33 26.30
N ARG A 55 11.42 2.99 25.75
CA ARG A 55 10.53 3.92 26.46
C ARG A 55 9.06 3.60 26.18
N VAL A 56 8.20 4.05 27.09
CA VAL A 56 6.75 4.00 26.88
C VAL A 56 6.40 4.86 25.66
N GLY A 57 5.73 4.26 24.69
CA GLY A 57 5.35 4.92 23.43
C GLY A 57 6.26 4.59 22.24
N ASP A 58 7.40 3.92 22.47
CA ASP A 58 8.26 3.52 21.35
C ASP A 58 7.54 2.50 20.45
N PRO A 59 7.56 2.70 19.12
CA PRO A 59 6.93 1.79 18.19
C PRO A 59 7.74 0.49 18.06
N ALA A 60 7.04 -0.60 17.78
CA ALA A 60 7.65 -1.87 17.42
C ALA A 60 7.30 -2.24 15.99
N VAL A 61 8.28 -2.75 15.25
CA VAL A 61 8.12 -3.20 13.88
C VAL A 61 8.39 -4.70 13.78
N ILE A 62 7.64 -5.39 12.93
CA ILE A 62 7.94 -6.79 12.59
C ILE A 62 9.39 -6.87 12.07
N ASP A 63 10.12 -7.89 12.53
CA ASP A 63 11.50 -8.13 12.11
C ASP A 63 11.56 -9.31 11.14
N ALA A 64 11.14 -9.02 9.91
CA ALA A 64 11.20 -9.91 8.76
C ALA A 64 11.83 -9.13 7.58
N GLY A 65 12.83 -9.73 6.93
CA GLY A 65 13.44 -9.18 5.74
C GLY A 65 12.66 -9.55 4.48
N MET A 66 12.98 -8.90 3.37
CA MET A 66 12.51 -9.34 2.06
C MET A 66 13.21 -10.63 1.64
N VAL A 67 12.47 -11.57 1.08
CA VAL A 67 12.99 -12.79 0.47
C VAL A 67 12.51 -12.91 -0.97
N ARG A 68 13.37 -13.45 -1.83
CA ARG A 68 12.98 -13.85 -3.19
C ARG A 68 12.38 -15.26 -3.11
N LEU A 69 11.27 -15.44 -3.83
CA LEU A 69 10.60 -16.72 -3.98
C LEU A 69 10.73 -17.20 -5.43
N ALA A 70 10.07 -18.31 -5.76
CA ALA A 70 10.09 -18.85 -7.12
C ALA A 70 9.54 -17.84 -8.15
N GLY A 71 10.15 -17.83 -9.34
CA GLY A 71 9.85 -16.88 -10.39
C GLY A 71 10.18 -15.43 -9.98
N ASP A 72 9.39 -14.48 -10.47
CA ASP A 72 9.59 -13.05 -10.19
C ASP A 72 8.79 -12.57 -8.98
N ARG A 73 8.82 -13.33 -7.89
CA ARG A 73 8.03 -13.05 -6.68
C ARG A 73 8.92 -12.69 -5.49
N VAL A 74 8.42 -11.76 -4.68
CA VAL A 74 9.05 -11.40 -3.40
C VAL A 74 8.03 -11.52 -2.28
N ALA A 75 8.52 -11.89 -1.10
CA ALA A 75 7.75 -11.77 0.13
C ALA A 75 8.47 -10.88 1.14
N SER A 76 7.74 -10.01 1.81
CA SER A 76 8.28 -9.12 2.84
C SER A 76 7.21 -8.68 3.83
N ARG A 77 7.64 -8.06 4.92
CA ARG A 77 6.75 -7.25 5.75
C ARG A 77 6.55 -5.89 5.09
N ALA A 78 5.40 -5.27 5.36
CA ALA A 78 5.12 -3.90 4.92
C ALA A 78 5.30 -3.75 3.41
N VAL A 79 4.82 -4.74 2.66
CA VAL A 79 4.64 -4.60 1.22
C VAL A 79 3.60 -3.50 1.03
N ASP A 80 2.46 -3.64 1.71
CA ASP A 80 1.53 -2.56 2.00
C ASP A 80 2.18 -1.47 2.89
N ASN A 81 2.37 -0.24 2.44
CA ASN A 81 2.36 0.22 1.04
C ASN A 81 3.75 0.73 0.59
N ARG A 82 4.84 0.10 1.06
CA ARG A 82 6.20 0.43 0.59
C ARG A 82 6.39 0.16 -0.89
N VAL A 83 5.65 -0.80 -1.46
CA VAL A 83 5.68 -1.04 -2.91
C VAL A 83 5.04 0.10 -3.69
N GLY A 84 3.97 0.73 -3.17
CA GLY A 84 3.41 1.95 -3.75
C GLY A 84 4.44 3.08 -3.79
N ALA A 85 5.21 3.28 -2.71
CA ALA A 85 6.30 4.26 -2.68
C ALA A 85 7.39 3.96 -3.74
N PHE A 86 7.75 2.69 -3.93
CA PHE A 86 8.66 2.29 -5.01
C PHE A 86 8.07 2.60 -6.39
N ILE A 87 6.80 2.24 -6.63
CA ILE A 87 6.10 2.43 -7.90
C ILE A 87 6.07 3.91 -8.30
N VAL A 88 5.67 4.82 -7.39
CA VAL A 88 5.58 6.25 -7.72
C VAL A 88 6.95 6.87 -7.97
N LEU A 89 8.00 6.41 -7.29
CA LEU A 89 9.37 6.86 -7.54
C LEU A 89 9.90 6.36 -8.88
N GLU A 90 9.62 5.10 -9.22
CA GLU A 90 10.00 4.52 -10.51
C GLU A 90 9.22 5.16 -11.68
N ALA A 91 7.93 5.46 -11.48
CA ALA A 91 7.14 6.22 -12.44
C ALA A 91 7.71 7.62 -12.64
N LEU A 92 8.04 8.34 -11.57
CA LEU A 92 8.64 9.67 -11.66
C LEU A 92 10.00 9.65 -12.37
N ARG A 93 10.81 8.61 -12.14
CA ARG A 93 12.08 8.39 -12.87
C ARG A 93 11.85 8.23 -14.38
N ARG A 94 10.80 7.50 -14.77
CA ARG A 94 10.41 7.32 -16.19
C ARG A 94 9.86 8.62 -16.79
N VAL A 95 8.99 9.33 -16.08
CA VAL A 95 8.47 10.65 -16.49
C VAL A 95 9.60 11.64 -16.72
N ALA A 96 10.57 11.70 -15.81
CA ALA A 96 11.72 12.61 -15.93
C ALA A 96 12.65 12.29 -17.14
N ALA A 97 12.60 11.06 -17.65
CA ALA A 97 13.36 10.64 -18.83
C ALA A 97 12.55 10.79 -20.14
N ALA A 98 11.23 11.01 -20.05
CA ALA A 98 10.35 11.16 -21.19
C ALA A 98 10.25 12.63 -21.63
N ASP A 99 9.92 12.85 -22.90
CA ASP A 99 9.53 14.17 -23.39
C ASP A 99 8.03 14.34 -23.14
N GLY A 100 7.68 15.08 -22.08
CA GLY A 100 6.31 15.23 -21.59
C GLY A 100 5.97 16.70 -21.32
N ARG A 101 4.68 17.01 -21.36
CA ARG A 101 4.17 18.38 -21.15
C ARG A 101 3.66 18.62 -19.73
N ALA A 102 3.28 17.56 -19.02
CA ALA A 102 2.80 17.64 -17.65
C ALA A 102 3.92 17.51 -16.61
N GLY A 103 3.81 18.27 -15.53
CA GLY A 103 4.64 18.10 -14.34
C GLY A 103 4.08 16.99 -13.43
N ALA A 104 4.97 16.22 -12.80
CA ALA A 104 4.59 15.18 -11.84
C ALA A 104 5.32 15.35 -10.51
N VAL A 105 4.61 15.04 -9.41
CA VAL A 105 5.17 15.01 -8.05
C VAL A 105 4.78 13.68 -7.42
N ALA A 106 5.77 12.93 -6.92
CA ALA A 106 5.53 11.72 -6.15
C ALA A 106 5.41 12.05 -4.66
N VAL A 107 4.41 11.48 -3.98
CA VAL A 107 4.19 11.68 -2.54
C VAL A 107 4.10 10.32 -1.86
N ALA A 108 4.99 10.07 -0.90
CA ALA A 108 4.83 8.97 0.04
C ALA A 108 4.09 9.50 1.27
N THR A 109 2.81 9.18 1.37
CA THR A 109 1.93 9.64 2.46
C THR A 109 2.25 8.91 3.76
N ALA A 110 1.84 9.49 4.88
CA ALA A 110 2.13 8.95 6.20
C ALA A 110 0.85 8.85 7.02
N GLN A 111 0.66 7.75 7.75
CA GLN A 111 -0.53 7.48 8.55
C GLN A 111 -1.80 7.11 7.74
N GLU A 112 -1.67 6.53 6.55
CA GLU A 112 -2.81 5.90 5.85
C GLU A 112 -3.48 4.85 6.76
N GLU A 113 -2.67 3.89 7.25
CA GLU A 113 -3.02 2.73 8.09
C GLU A 113 -3.78 3.03 9.39
N ILE A 114 -3.72 4.28 9.86
CA ILE A 114 -4.38 4.74 11.10
C ILE A 114 -5.23 5.99 10.88
N GLY A 115 -5.24 6.52 9.66
CA GLY A 115 -5.78 7.83 9.33
C GLY A 115 -7.14 7.71 8.66
N TYR A 116 -8.20 7.74 9.45
CA TYR A 116 -9.59 7.79 8.95
C TYR A 116 -9.92 8.98 8.02
N SER A 117 -9.00 9.94 7.90
CA SER A 117 -9.14 11.15 7.06
C SER A 117 -8.01 11.31 6.03
N GLY A 118 -7.29 10.23 5.71
CA GLY A 118 -6.17 10.19 4.76
C GLY A 118 -4.92 10.85 5.32
N GLY A 119 -4.34 10.24 6.34
CA GLY A 119 -3.14 10.73 7.02
C GLY A 119 -2.08 11.16 6.01
N GLY A 120 -1.66 12.43 6.09
CA GLY A 120 -0.71 13.02 5.13
C GLY A 120 -1.28 13.28 3.74
N ALA A 121 -2.10 12.38 3.18
CA ALA A 121 -2.68 12.47 1.84
C ALA A 121 -3.56 13.71 1.65
N ARG A 122 -4.51 13.96 2.56
CA ARG A 122 -5.41 15.11 2.46
C ARG A 122 -4.62 16.43 2.50
N THR A 123 -3.67 16.54 3.42
CA THR A 123 -2.82 17.73 3.57
C THR A 123 -1.92 17.91 2.35
N SER A 124 -1.38 16.81 1.79
CA SER A 124 -0.54 16.85 0.60
C SER A 124 -1.33 17.34 -0.62
N ALA A 125 -2.50 16.76 -0.89
CA ALA A 125 -3.38 17.22 -1.96
C ALA A 125 -3.81 18.68 -1.76
N PHE A 126 -4.12 19.06 -0.52
CA PHE A 126 -4.42 20.45 -0.19
C PHE A 126 -3.22 21.38 -0.49
N GLY A 127 -2.00 21.02 -0.10
CA GLY A 127 -0.81 21.86 -0.35
C GLY A 127 -0.44 21.95 -1.83
N LEU A 128 -0.43 20.81 -2.52
CA LEU A 128 0.04 20.69 -3.90
C LEU A 128 -0.94 21.24 -4.94
N ARG A 129 -2.25 21.15 -4.68
CA ARG A 129 -3.32 21.53 -5.64
C ARG A 129 -3.14 20.85 -7.01
N PRO A 130 -3.10 19.50 -7.06
CA PRO A 130 -2.94 18.80 -8.34
C PRO A 130 -4.19 18.93 -9.21
N ASP A 131 -4.01 19.00 -10.53
CA ASP A 131 -5.10 18.94 -11.52
C ASP A 131 -5.71 17.53 -11.61
N VAL A 132 -4.88 16.51 -11.37
CA VAL A 132 -5.27 15.10 -11.27
C VAL A 132 -4.35 14.39 -10.27
N ALA A 133 -4.90 13.47 -9.49
CA ALA A 133 -4.15 12.63 -8.57
C ALA A 133 -4.28 11.15 -8.93
N LEU A 134 -3.15 10.44 -8.98
CA LEU A 134 -3.13 8.98 -9.06
C LEU A 134 -2.70 8.43 -7.70
N VAL A 135 -3.58 7.67 -7.08
CA VAL A 135 -3.30 6.95 -5.83
C VAL A 135 -2.82 5.56 -6.19
N VAL A 136 -1.73 5.15 -5.55
CA VAL A 136 -1.15 3.82 -5.71
C VAL A 136 -1.24 3.09 -4.40
N ASP A 137 -1.87 1.93 -4.42
CA ASP A 137 -2.01 1.08 -3.24
C ASP A 137 -1.89 -0.40 -3.59
N VAL A 138 -1.96 -1.27 -2.60
CA VAL A 138 -2.15 -2.70 -2.83
C VAL A 138 -3.65 -3.02 -2.95
N THR A 139 -3.97 -4.17 -3.52
CA THR A 139 -5.30 -4.78 -3.41
C THR A 139 -5.17 -6.28 -3.17
N HIS A 140 -6.26 -6.96 -2.83
CA HIS A 140 -6.25 -8.38 -2.56
C HIS A 140 -6.05 -9.20 -3.83
N ALA A 141 -4.98 -9.99 -3.88
CA ALA A 141 -4.86 -11.04 -4.87
C ALA A 141 -5.87 -12.16 -4.58
N THR A 142 -6.54 -12.67 -5.62
CA THR A 142 -7.63 -13.66 -5.53
C THR A 142 -7.24 -15.04 -6.04
N ASP A 143 -5.94 -15.27 -6.24
CA ASP A 143 -5.36 -16.53 -6.67
C ASP A 143 -4.85 -17.37 -5.47
N VAL A 144 -5.51 -17.19 -4.31
CA VAL A 144 -5.30 -17.92 -3.06
C VAL A 144 -6.62 -18.52 -2.56
N PRO A 145 -6.60 -19.68 -1.87
CA PRO A 145 -7.83 -20.40 -1.51
C PRO A 145 -8.83 -19.65 -0.63
N GLU A 146 -8.38 -18.64 0.11
CA GLU A 146 -9.18 -17.97 1.16
C GLU A 146 -9.90 -16.71 0.67
N VAL A 147 -9.67 -16.27 -0.58
CA VAL A 147 -10.21 -15.01 -1.11
C VAL A 147 -11.28 -15.28 -2.16
N GLU A 148 -12.50 -14.80 -1.89
CA GLU A 148 -13.65 -14.97 -2.76
C GLU A 148 -13.64 -13.94 -3.90
N LYS A 149 -13.49 -14.40 -5.15
CA LYS A 149 -13.52 -13.54 -6.34
C LYS A 149 -14.79 -12.71 -6.46
N SER A 150 -15.91 -13.23 -5.96
CA SER A 150 -17.21 -12.54 -5.95
C SER A 150 -17.24 -11.29 -5.07
N GLN A 151 -16.30 -11.15 -4.13
CA GLN A 151 -16.23 -10.01 -3.23
C GLN A 151 -15.32 -8.90 -3.74
N VAL A 152 -14.18 -9.25 -4.33
CA VAL A 152 -13.11 -8.28 -4.63
C VAL A 152 -12.65 -8.27 -6.09
N GLY A 153 -13.19 -9.14 -6.95
CA GLY A 153 -12.79 -9.26 -8.37
C GLY A 153 -11.82 -10.41 -8.62
N GLU A 154 -11.27 -10.49 -9.84
CA GLU A 154 -10.26 -11.49 -10.21
C GLU A 154 -8.93 -10.81 -10.50
N HIS A 155 -8.00 -10.94 -9.55
CA HIS A 155 -6.71 -10.26 -9.53
C HIS A 155 -5.63 -11.26 -9.14
N SER A 156 -4.90 -11.82 -10.11
CA SER A 156 -3.81 -12.76 -9.84
C SER A 156 -2.46 -12.05 -9.77
N LEU A 157 -1.51 -12.62 -9.01
CA LEU A 157 -0.13 -12.15 -9.08
C LEU A 157 0.42 -12.39 -10.50
N GLY A 158 1.04 -11.37 -11.09
CA GLY A 158 1.50 -11.40 -12.48
C GLY A 158 0.44 -10.98 -13.49
N GLY A 159 -0.76 -10.61 -13.05
CA GLY A 159 -1.85 -10.10 -13.89
C GLY A 159 -1.74 -8.62 -14.24
N GLY A 160 -0.72 -7.92 -13.73
CA GLY A 160 -0.53 -6.48 -13.90
C GLY A 160 -1.32 -5.61 -12.92
N PRO A 161 -1.33 -4.28 -13.12
CA PRO A 161 -2.08 -3.34 -12.28
C PRO A 161 -3.58 -3.65 -12.22
N VAL A 162 -4.21 -3.22 -11.13
CA VAL A 162 -5.65 -3.28 -10.90
C VAL A 162 -6.22 -1.87 -10.91
N LEU A 163 -7.06 -1.55 -11.89
CA LEU A 163 -7.69 -0.24 -12.00
C LEU A 163 -9.02 -0.23 -11.24
N THR A 164 -9.18 0.71 -10.32
CA THR A 164 -10.42 0.81 -9.54
C THR A 164 -11.45 1.71 -10.21
N ARG A 165 -12.66 1.19 -10.43
CA ARG A 165 -13.82 1.93 -10.93
C ARG A 165 -14.86 2.14 -9.84
N GLY A 166 -15.25 3.39 -9.61
CA GLY A 166 -16.32 3.77 -8.69
C GLY A 166 -15.84 4.51 -7.44
N SER A 167 -16.79 4.95 -6.62
CA SER A 167 -16.55 5.72 -5.40
C SER A 167 -15.65 6.96 -5.62
N ALA A 168 -14.43 6.97 -5.08
CA ALA A 168 -13.48 8.08 -5.15
C ALA A 168 -12.80 8.24 -6.52
N THR A 169 -12.99 7.30 -7.46
CA THR A 169 -12.32 7.37 -8.77
C THR A 169 -13.14 8.15 -9.79
N HIS A 170 -12.49 9.13 -10.43
CA HIS A 170 -13.10 9.97 -11.44
C HIS A 170 -13.23 9.20 -12.77
N PRO A 171 -14.42 9.16 -13.39
CA PRO A 171 -14.65 8.35 -14.60
C PRO A 171 -13.67 8.66 -15.74
N ALA A 172 -13.44 9.94 -16.05
CA ALA A 172 -12.51 10.30 -17.13
C ALA A 172 -11.04 9.93 -16.81
N VAL A 173 -10.64 9.93 -15.53
CA VAL A 173 -9.29 9.49 -15.12
C VAL A 173 -9.17 7.98 -15.25
N PHE A 174 -10.22 7.24 -14.85
CA PHE A 174 -10.28 5.79 -15.02
C PHE A 174 -10.21 5.39 -16.50
N GLU A 175 -11.02 6.02 -17.37
CA GLU A 175 -11.05 5.65 -18.80
C GLU A 175 -9.70 5.98 -19.45
N LEU A 176 -9.10 7.13 -19.15
CA LEU A 176 -7.76 7.47 -19.65
C LEU A 176 -6.69 6.47 -19.16
N LEU A 177 -6.75 6.00 -17.91
CA LEU A 177 -5.85 4.93 -17.41
C LEU A 177 -6.07 3.62 -18.18
N ALA A 178 -7.31 3.21 -18.40
CA ALA A 178 -7.63 1.98 -19.11
C ALA A 178 -7.16 2.03 -20.58
N GLU A 179 -7.47 3.12 -21.28
CA GLU A 179 -7.00 3.36 -22.65
C GLU A 179 -5.47 3.36 -22.72
N THR A 180 -4.80 4.02 -21.77
CA THR A 180 -3.34 4.04 -21.71
C THR A 180 -2.77 2.63 -21.54
N ALA A 181 -3.37 1.80 -20.68
CA ALA A 181 -2.93 0.43 -20.49
C ALA A 181 -3.11 -0.40 -21.77
N GLU A 182 -4.24 -0.25 -22.46
CA GLU A 182 -4.53 -0.92 -23.73
C GLU A 182 -3.55 -0.52 -24.84
N GLU A 183 -3.30 0.78 -25.03
CA GLU A 183 -2.39 1.32 -26.05
C GLU A 183 -0.94 0.89 -25.85
N ASN A 184 -0.52 0.67 -24.60
CA ASN A 184 0.84 0.27 -24.24
C ASN A 184 0.96 -1.25 -24.00
N GLU A 185 -0.07 -2.03 -24.32
CA GLU A 185 -0.10 -3.49 -24.13
C GLU A 185 0.20 -3.94 -22.69
N ILE A 186 -0.16 -3.10 -21.72
CA ILE A 186 0.04 -3.37 -20.28
C ILE A 186 -1.15 -4.22 -19.81
N PRO A 187 -0.93 -5.46 -19.32
CA PRO A 187 -2.02 -6.26 -18.79
C PRO A 187 -2.60 -5.59 -17.54
N PHE A 188 -3.92 -5.57 -17.40
CA PHE A 188 -4.58 -5.04 -16.22
C PHE A 188 -5.89 -5.77 -15.95
N SER A 189 -6.43 -5.54 -14.76
CA SER A 189 -7.78 -5.98 -14.38
C SER A 189 -8.53 -4.83 -13.72
N ILE A 190 -9.86 -4.97 -13.60
CA ILE A 190 -10.72 -3.90 -13.08
C ILE A 190 -11.33 -4.36 -11.75
N GLN A 191 -11.20 -3.53 -10.73
CA GLN A 191 -11.87 -3.70 -9.44
C GLN A 191 -13.00 -2.69 -9.31
N ALA A 192 -14.18 -3.15 -8.90
CA ALA A 192 -15.31 -2.27 -8.60
C ALA A 192 -15.27 -1.81 -7.14
N ALA A 193 -15.34 -0.50 -6.90
CA ALA A 193 -15.46 0.09 -5.57
C ALA A 193 -16.80 0.83 -5.42
N PRO A 194 -17.86 0.16 -4.93
CA PRO A 194 -19.21 0.74 -4.93
C PRO A 194 -19.42 1.82 -3.87
N LEU A 195 -18.69 1.76 -2.74
CA LEU A 195 -18.92 2.65 -1.59
C LEU A 195 -17.71 3.55 -1.30
N ARG A 196 -16.55 2.93 -1.08
CA ARG A 196 -15.26 3.55 -0.72
C ARG A 196 -14.12 2.70 -1.24
N THR A 197 -12.94 3.29 -1.39
CA THR A 197 -11.72 2.56 -1.78
C THR A 197 -10.98 2.02 -0.56
N SER A 198 -11.13 2.65 0.60
CA SER A 198 -10.31 2.42 1.80
C SER A 198 -8.82 2.69 1.58
N THR A 199 -8.50 3.65 0.70
CA THR A 199 -7.15 4.13 0.42
C THR A 199 -7.10 5.65 0.58
N ASP A 200 -5.93 6.24 0.35
CA ASP A 200 -5.78 7.70 0.29
C ASP A 200 -6.67 8.39 -0.75
N ALA A 201 -7.19 7.66 -1.75
CA ALA A 201 -8.13 8.21 -2.73
C ALA A 201 -9.40 8.76 -2.05
N ASP A 202 -9.87 8.11 -0.98
CA ASP A 202 -11.06 8.54 -0.23
C ASP A 202 -10.89 9.92 0.42
N ALA A 203 -9.64 10.33 0.69
CA ALA A 203 -9.34 11.65 1.27
C ALA A 203 -8.91 12.68 0.22
N ILE A 204 -8.21 12.25 -0.83
CA ILE A 204 -7.68 13.13 -1.87
C ILE A 204 -8.81 13.67 -2.75
N HIS A 205 -9.77 12.84 -3.17
CA HIS A 205 -10.82 13.28 -4.09
C HIS A 205 -11.73 14.37 -3.48
N LEU A 206 -11.81 14.45 -2.14
CA LEU A 206 -12.57 15.47 -1.39
C LEU A 206 -11.71 16.68 -0.98
N ALA A 207 -10.43 16.71 -1.34
CA ALA A 207 -9.58 17.84 -1.01
C ALA A 207 -10.02 19.08 -1.80
N ARG A 208 -10.10 20.22 -1.10
CA ARG A 208 -10.48 21.52 -1.69
C ARG A 208 -11.84 21.48 -2.39
N GLY A 209 -11.89 21.81 -3.69
CA GLY A 209 -13.10 21.79 -4.51
C GLY A 209 -13.39 20.44 -5.16
N GLY A 210 -12.58 19.42 -4.85
CA GLY A 210 -12.56 18.14 -5.54
C GLY A 210 -11.28 17.99 -6.36
N VAL A 211 -10.67 16.81 -6.29
CA VAL A 211 -9.50 16.46 -7.11
C VAL A 211 -9.89 15.26 -7.98
N PRO A 212 -9.85 15.37 -9.32
CA PRO A 212 -9.96 14.22 -10.21
C PRO A 212 -8.94 13.15 -9.80
N THR A 213 -9.43 11.99 -9.36
CA THR A 213 -8.59 10.98 -8.70
C THR A 213 -8.70 9.65 -9.43
N GLY A 214 -7.58 9.00 -9.70
CA GLY A 214 -7.50 7.60 -10.13
C GLY A 214 -6.90 6.73 -9.02
N LEU A 215 -7.22 5.44 -9.02
CA LEU A 215 -6.61 4.46 -8.11
C LEU A 215 -6.09 3.28 -8.94
N VAL A 216 -4.79 3.04 -8.84
CA VAL A 216 -4.07 1.97 -9.51
C VAL A 216 -3.43 1.10 -8.43
N SER A 217 -3.94 -0.12 -8.27
CA SER A 217 -3.50 -1.04 -7.22
C SER A 217 -2.60 -2.14 -7.76
N VAL A 218 -1.81 -2.78 -6.90
CA VAL A 218 -1.09 -4.02 -7.22
C VAL A 218 -1.65 -5.23 -6.46
N PRO A 219 -1.82 -6.39 -7.12
CA PRO A 219 -2.25 -7.61 -6.42
C PRO A 219 -1.25 -8.00 -5.33
N ASN A 220 -1.73 -8.12 -4.09
CA ASN A 220 -0.97 -8.47 -2.91
C ASN A 220 -1.60 -9.68 -2.22
N ARG A 221 -0.80 -10.73 -1.99
CA ARG A 221 -1.21 -11.88 -1.18
C ARG A 221 -0.84 -11.65 0.27
N TYR A 222 -1.72 -12.10 1.17
CA TYR A 222 -1.51 -12.09 2.61
C TYR A 222 -1.30 -10.66 3.18
N MET A 223 -2.00 -9.68 2.61
CA MET A 223 -2.04 -8.28 3.05
C MET A 223 -2.19 -8.19 4.57
N HIS A 224 -1.48 -7.24 5.19
CA HIS A 224 -1.40 -7.05 6.66
C HIS A 224 -0.83 -8.26 7.43
N SER A 225 -0.06 -9.13 6.77
CA SER A 225 0.72 -10.17 7.45
C SER A 225 2.21 -9.81 7.52
N PRO A 226 2.99 -10.50 8.36
CA PRO A 226 4.46 -10.37 8.37
C PRO A 226 5.17 -10.78 7.06
N SER A 227 4.45 -11.40 6.11
CA SER A 227 5.01 -12.09 4.95
C SER A 227 4.10 -11.91 3.71
N GLU A 228 3.73 -10.67 3.44
CA GLU A 228 3.00 -10.27 2.24
C GLU A 228 3.78 -10.62 0.97
N MET A 229 3.10 -10.89 -0.13
CA MET A 229 3.74 -11.34 -1.38
C MET A 229 3.16 -10.64 -2.61
N VAL A 230 4.06 -10.15 -3.45
CA VAL A 230 3.76 -9.49 -4.73
C VAL A 230 4.61 -10.04 -5.87
N SER A 231 4.17 -9.77 -7.09
CA SER A 231 4.94 -10.00 -8.33
C SER A 231 5.78 -8.77 -8.65
N ILE A 232 7.07 -8.95 -8.95
CA ILE A 232 7.95 -7.85 -9.41
C ILE A 232 7.44 -7.24 -10.73
N PRO A 233 7.04 -8.02 -11.76
CA PRO A 233 6.44 -7.50 -12.98
C PRO A 233 5.26 -6.55 -12.75
N ASP A 234 4.36 -6.87 -11.82
CA ASP A 234 3.19 -6.03 -11.54
C ASP A 234 3.62 -4.64 -11.05
N LEU A 235 4.69 -4.54 -10.25
CA LEU A 235 5.22 -3.26 -9.78
C LEU A 235 5.74 -2.41 -10.95
N PHE A 236 6.48 -3.03 -11.88
CA PHE A 236 7.04 -2.33 -13.03
C PHE A 236 5.98 -1.96 -14.07
N HIS A 237 5.02 -2.84 -14.36
CA HIS A 237 3.86 -2.53 -15.22
C HIS A 237 3.04 -1.39 -14.64
N THR A 238 2.87 -1.34 -13.32
CA THR A 238 2.18 -0.23 -12.66
C THR A 238 2.96 1.08 -12.85
N ALA A 239 4.26 1.09 -12.58
CA ALA A 239 5.08 2.28 -12.78
C ALA A 239 5.12 2.75 -14.24
N GLU A 240 5.09 1.81 -15.18
CA GLU A 240 4.98 2.07 -16.61
C GLU A 240 3.66 2.75 -16.98
N LEU A 241 2.55 2.19 -16.50
CA LEU A 241 1.22 2.74 -16.73
C LEU A 241 1.10 4.18 -16.21
N LEU A 242 1.60 4.44 -15.00
CA LEU A 242 1.58 5.80 -14.43
C LEU A 242 2.40 6.78 -15.27
N ALA A 243 3.58 6.37 -15.74
CA ALA A 243 4.42 7.21 -16.58
C ALA A 243 3.78 7.47 -17.96
N ALA A 244 3.21 6.44 -18.59
CA ALA A 244 2.49 6.55 -19.85
C ALA A 244 1.25 7.45 -19.73
N PHE A 245 0.52 7.35 -18.62
CA PHE A 245 -0.63 8.21 -18.33
C PHE A 245 -0.19 9.68 -18.26
N VAL A 246 0.87 9.98 -17.50
CA VAL A 246 1.39 11.35 -17.39
C VAL A 246 1.85 11.89 -18.75
N ALA A 247 2.44 11.05 -19.61
CA ALA A 247 2.87 11.45 -20.94
C ALA A 247 1.70 11.85 -21.87
N ARG A 248 0.47 11.37 -21.59
CA ARG A 248 -0.74 11.78 -22.32
C ARG A 248 -1.33 13.10 -21.85
N LEU A 249 -0.87 13.66 -20.75
CA LEU A 249 -1.39 14.92 -20.20
C LEU A 249 -0.67 16.13 -20.77
N ASP A 250 -1.43 17.20 -21.03
CA ASP A 250 -0.93 18.52 -21.41
C ASP A 250 -1.77 19.65 -20.80
N GLY A 251 -1.46 20.89 -21.16
CA GLY A 251 -2.12 22.08 -20.62
C GLY A 251 -3.60 22.24 -21.02
N GLU A 252 -4.08 21.48 -21.99
CA GLU A 252 -5.49 21.48 -22.42
C GLU A 252 -6.28 20.31 -21.82
N THR A 253 -5.60 19.41 -21.09
CA THR A 253 -6.24 18.26 -20.47
C THR A 253 -7.09 18.71 -19.28
N ASP A 254 -8.41 18.56 -19.41
CA ASP A 254 -9.38 18.91 -18.38
C ASP A 254 -10.19 17.67 -17.95
N PHE A 255 -10.18 17.40 -16.64
CA PHE A 255 -11.00 16.37 -16.01
C PHE A 255 -12.22 16.94 -15.30
N GLY A 256 -12.45 18.25 -15.38
CA GLY A 256 -13.66 18.91 -14.93
C GLY A 256 -14.89 18.31 -15.61
N ARG A 257 -15.98 18.22 -14.86
CA ARG A 257 -17.30 18.07 -15.48
C ARG A 257 -17.68 19.45 -16.02
N GLY A 258 -17.74 19.59 -17.35
CA GLY A 258 -18.40 20.73 -17.99
C GLY A 258 -19.82 20.94 -17.49
#